data_AF-A0AAF0IJJ5-F1
#
_entry.id   AF-A0AAF0IJJ5-F1
#
_cell.length_a   1.000
_cell.length_b   1.000
_cell.length_c   1.000
_cell.angle_alpha   90.00
_cell.angle_beta   90.00
_cell.angle_gamma   90.00
#
_symmetry.space_group_name_H-M   'P 1'
#
loop_
_entity.id
_entity.type
_entity.pdbx_description
1 polymer ?
#
loop_
_entity_poly.entity_id
_entity_poly.type
_entity_poly.pdbx_seq_one_letter_code
_entity_poly.pdbx_strand_id
1 'polypeptide(L)'
;MAAPVNGATRPTWQEKLQDHCKLAHLPAPVFNLVSDRRGGRTAWSSTVTIQGTNFSARYFYDGQYIHNAREDAAEVAYTALSTRGSPPASSGLPGQLYAQNQPGTQYSRPNWPS
;
A
#
# COMPACT_ATOMS: atom_id res chain seq x y z
N MET A 1 -14.09 -29.17 -24.88
CA MET A 1 -14.59 -28.93 -23.51
C MET A 1 -13.42 -29.12 -22.56
N ALA A 2 -12.69 -28.05 -22.24
CA ALA A 2 -11.50 -28.11 -21.38
C ALA A 2 -11.93 -27.91 -19.92
N ALA A 3 -11.55 -28.85 -19.06
CA ALA A 3 -11.79 -28.80 -17.62
C ALA A 3 -11.03 -27.63 -16.97
N PRO A 4 -11.59 -26.95 -15.95
CA PRO A 4 -10.86 -25.92 -15.22
C PRO A 4 -9.73 -26.59 -14.43
N VAL A 5 -8.50 -26.14 -14.69
CA VAL A 5 -7.32 -26.48 -13.91
C VAL A 5 -7.49 -25.92 -12.49
N ASN A 6 -8.08 -26.73 -11.61
CA ASN A 6 -8.10 -26.47 -10.17
C ASN A 6 -6.72 -26.75 -9.57
N GLY A 7 -5.70 -26.05 -10.05
CA GLY A 7 -4.52 -25.79 -9.25
C GLY A 7 -4.94 -24.76 -8.22
N ALA A 8 -5.32 -25.21 -7.02
CA ALA A 8 -5.63 -24.36 -5.88
C ALA A 8 -4.39 -23.53 -5.50
N THR A 9 -4.12 -22.50 -6.30
CA THR A 9 -3.26 -21.39 -5.94
C THR A 9 -3.89 -20.78 -4.69
N ARG A 10 -3.08 -20.63 -3.65
CA ARG A 10 -3.54 -20.04 -2.39
C ARG A 10 -4.25 -18.72 -2.73
N PRO A 11 -5.48 -18.48 -2.24
CA PRO A 11 -6.21 -17.27 -2.58
C PRO A 11 -5.36 -16.07 -2.17
N THR A 12 -5.15 -15.18 -3.13
CA THR A 12 -4.40 -13.93 -2.98
C THR A 12 -5.09 -13.04 -1.95
N TRP A 13 -4.35 -12.10 -1.37
CA TRP A 13 -4.96 -11.13 -0.45
C TRP A 13 -6.01 -10.27 -1.15
N GLN A 14 -5.80 -9.96 -2.43
CA GLN A 14 -6.80 -9.29 -3.27
C GLN A 14 -8.13 -10.07 -3.33
N GLU A 15 -8.08 -11.38 -3.60
CA GLU A 15 -9.27 -12.23 -3.67
C GLU A 15 -9.97 -12.34 -2.31
N LYS A 16 -9.21 -12.57 -1.24
CA LYS A 16 -9.74 -12.63 0.13
C LYS A 16 -10.45 -11.34 0.52
N LEU A 17 -9.85 -10.20 0.19
CA LEU A 17 -10.43 -8.89 0.46
C LEU A 17 -11.73 -8.70 -0.33
N GLN A 18 -11.73 -9.07 -1.61
CA GLN A 18 -12.89 -8.95 -2.47
C GLN A 18 -14.05 -9.82 -1.99
N ASP A 19 -13.76 -11.07 -1.61
CA ASP A 19 -14.76 -11.98 -1.04
C ASP A 19 -15.32 -11.45 0.28
N HIS A 20 -14.44 -10.97 1.18
CA HIS A 20 -14.86 -10.35 2.43
C HIS A 20 -15.77 -9.13 2.21
N CYS A 21 -15.42 -8.26 1.25
CA CYS A 21 -16.28 -7.12 0.91
C CYS A 21 -17.64 -7.56 0.38
N LYS A 22 -17.69 -8.59 -0.46
CA LYS A 22 -18.95 -9.15 -0.98
C LYS A 22 -19.82 -9.72 0.14
N LEU A 23 -19.23 -10.52 1.04
CA LEU A 23 -19.94 -11.11 2.18
C LEU A 23 -20.43 -10.06 3.18
N ALA A 24 -19.65 -8.99 3.38
CA ALA A 24 -19.99 -7.88 4.26
C ALA A 24 -20.91 -6.83 3.60
N HIS A 25 -21.37 -7.06 2.35
CA HIS A 25 -22.14 -6.08 1.56
C HIS A 25 -21.46 -4.70 1.42
N LEU A 26 -20.13 -4.69 1.44
CA LEU A 26 -19.31 -3.50 1.22
C LEU A 26 -19.08 -3.27 -0.27
N PRO A 27 -18.84 -2.01 -0.69
CA PRO A 27 -18.44 -1.72 -2.06
C PRO A 27 -17.15 -2.46 -2.42
N ALA A 28 -17.01 -2.81 -3.70
CA ALA A 28 -15.83 -3.51 -4.19
C ALA A 28 -14.55 -2.70 -3.89
N PRO A 29 -13.46 -3.36 -3.46
CA PRO A 29 -12.20 -2.68 -3.18
C PRO A 29 -11.61 -2.05 -4.45
N VAL A 30 -11.34 -0.74 -4.40
CA VAL A 30 -10.75 0.01 -5.52
C VAL A 30 -9.25 0.17 -5.31
N PHE A 31 -8.43 -0.44 -6.16
CA PHE A 31 -6.98 -0.37 -6.08
C PHE A 31 -6.43 0.79 -6.92
N ASN A 32 -5.69 1.68 -6.27
CA ASN A 32 -5.00 2.81 -6.86
C ASN A 32 -3.50 2.60 -6.71
N LEU A 33 -2.80 2.55 -7.85
CA LEU A 33 -1.35 2.41 -7.87
C LEU A 33 -0.70 3.79 -7.91
N VAL A 34 0.18 4.06 -6.96
CA VAL A 34 0.90 5.33 -6.81
C VAL A 34 2.36 5.11 -7.20
N SER A 35 2.86 5.95 -8.10
CA SER A 35 4.24 5.94 -8.56
C SER A 35 4.96 7.22 -8.14
N ASP A 36 6.13 7.10 -7.52
CA ASP A 36 6.96 8.20 -7.05
C ASP A 36 8.34 8.15 -7.73
N ARG A 37 8.69 9.20 -8.48
CA ARG A 37 9.97 9.26 -9.21
C ARG A 37 11.06 9.88 -8.34
N ARG A 38 12.04 9.08 -7.93
CA ARG A 38 13.23 9.52 -7.17
C ARG A 38 14.48 9.39 -8.02
N GLY A 39 14.82 10.46 -8.74
CA GLY A 39 16.16 10.65 -9.34
C GLY A 39 16.73 9.48 -10.16
N GLY A 40 15.86 8.70 -10.85
CA GLY A 40 16.25 7.55 -11.68
C GLY A 40 15.61 6.22 -11.29
N ARG A 41 14.98 6.11 -10.12
CA ARG A 41 14.16 4.95 -9.72
C ARG A 41 12.71 5.38 -9.48
N THR A 42 11.77 4.51 -9.82
CA THR A 42 10.34 4.72 -9.53
C THR A 42 9.95 3.82 -8.36
N ALA A 43 9.56 4.42 -7.25
CA ALA A 43 8.95 3.74 -6.13
C ALA A 43 7.46 3.54 -6.41
N TRP A 44 6.93 2.35 -6.14
CA TRP A 44 5.55 1.97 -6.37
C TRP A 44 4.88 1.59 -5.05
N SER A 45 3.72 2.17 -4.78
CA SER A 45 2.88 1.80 -3.64
C SER A 45 1.46 1.60 -4.13
N SER A 46 0.70 0.70 -3.51
CA SER A 46 -0.71 0.50 -3.83
C SER A 46 -1.56 1.02 -2.69
N THR A 47 -2.70 1.61 -3.00
CA THR A 47 -3.71 2.03 -2.03
C THR A 47 -5.04 1.43 -2.41
N VAL A 48 -5.70 0.74 -1.49
CA VAL A 48 -7.05 0.21 -1.70
C VAL A 48 -8.07 1.07 -0.97
N THR A 49 -9.15 1.42 -1.64
CA THR A 49 -10.23 2.23 -1.06
C THR A 49 -11.49 1.38 -0.92
N ILE A 50 -12.04 1.34 0.29
CA ILE A 50 -13.21 0.54 0.65
C ILE A 50 -14.10 1.40 1.54
N GLN A 51 -15.36 1.60 1.14
CA GLN A 51 -16.35 2.37 1.91
C GLN A 51 -15.84 3.78 2.30
N GLY A 52 -15.08 4.43 1.43
CA GLY A 52 -14.46 5.74 1.68
C GLY A 52 -13.23 5.72 2.60
N THR A 53 -12.85 4.57 3.17
CA THR A 53 -11.60 4.40 3.91
C THR A 53 -10.50 3.95 2.94
N ASN A 54 -9.33 4.58 3.02
CA ASN A 54 -8.17 4.29 2.18
C ASN A 54 -7.10 3.55 2.99
N PHE A 55 -6.57 2.48 2.43
CA PHE A 55 -5.55 1.62 3.02
C PHE A 55 -4.37 1.54 2.07
N SER A 56 -3.27 2.19 2.40
CA SER A 56 -2.04 2.14 1.62
C SER A 56 -1.18 0.95 2.01
N ALA A 57 -0.41 0.43 1.06
CA ALA A 57 0.69 -0.47 1.32
C ALA A 57 1.67 0.18 2.29
N ARG A 58 2.27 -0.62 3.16
CA ARG A 58 3.18 -0.19 4.22
C ARG A 58 4.52 0.26 3.66
N TYR A 59 4.92 -0.30 2.53
CA TYR A 59 6.22 -0.10 1.92
C TYR A 59 6.09 0.38 0.47
N PHE A 60 7.16 1.00 -0.01
CA PHE A 60 7.36 1.28 -1.43
C PHE A 60 8.16 0.15 -2.06
N TYR A 61 7.68 -0.33 -3.20
CA TYR A 61 8.23 -1.43 -3.96
C TYR A 61 8.88 -0.92 -5.25
N ASP A 62 9.82 -1.67 -5.81
CA ASP A 62 10.31 -1.40 -7.16
C ASP A 62 9.24 -1.77 -8.21
N GLY A 63 9.36 -1.28 -9.44
CA GLY A 63 8.38 -1.53 -10.51
C GLY A 63 8.19 -3.01 -10.85
N GLN A 64 9.21 -3.82 -10.59
CA GLN A 64 9.13 -5.27 -10.75
C GLN A 64 8.23 -5.95 -9.69
N TYR A 65 7.93 -5.27 -8.58
CA TYR A 65 7.21 -5.81 -7.43
C TYR A 65 5.88 -5.10 -7.15
N ILE A 66 5.27 -4.48 -8.17
CA ILE A 66 3.94 -3.85 -8.08
C ILE A 66 2.86 -4.83 -7.58
N HIS A 67 2.96 -6.11 -7.97
CA HIS A 67 2.06 -7.14 -7.49
C HIS A 67 2.13 -7.32 -5.96
N ASN A 68 3.34 -7.30 -5.39
CA ASN A 68 3.54 -7.37 -3.94
C ASN A 68 2.97 -6.13 -3.24
N ALA A 69 3.09 -4.95 -3.86
CA ALA A 69 2.50 -3.72 -3.33
C ALA A 69 0.96 -3.83 -3.22
N ARG A 70 0.31 -4.42 -4.22
CA ARG A 70 -1.15 -4.66 -4.20
C ARG A 70 -1.55 -5.68 -3.15
N GLU A 71 -0.80 -6.77 -3.04
CA GLU A 71 -1.04 -7.79 -2.02
C GLU A 71 -0.90 -7.23 -0.60
N ASP A 72 0.12 -6.41 -0.34
CA ASP A 72 0.33 -5.76 0.96
C ASP A 72 -0.82 -4.79 1.30
N ALA A 73 -1.22 -3.93 0.35
CA ALA A 73 -2.37 -3.04 0.55
C ALA A 73 -3.67 -3.82 0.81
N ALA A 74 -3.86 -4.97 0.13
CA ALA A 74 -5.02 -5.82 0.33
C ALA A 74 -5.01 -6.50 1.70
N GLU A 75 -3.84 -6.98 2.17
CA GLU A 75 -3.67 -7.56 3.50
C GLU A 75 -3.97 -6.55 4.60
N VAL A 76 -3.45 -5.32 4.48
CA VAL A 76 -3.71 -4.23 5.42
C VAL A 76 -5.21 -3.93 5.51
N ALA A 77 -5.87 -3.81 4.36
CA ALA A 77 -7.30 -3.55 4.31
C ALA A 77 -8.13 -4.72 4.87
N TYR A 78 -7.80 -5.95 4.49
CA TYR A 78 -8.49 -7.15 4.97
C TYR A 78 -8.37 -7.28 6.49
N THR A 79 -7.16 -7.10 7.00
CA THR A 79 -6.88 -7.14 8.44
C THR A 79 -7.65 -6.02 9.14
N ALA A 80 -7.64 -4.80 8.61
CA ALA A 80 -8.39 -3.69 9.19
C ALA A 80 -9.91 -3.93 9.20
N LEU A 81 -10.49 -4.48 8.13
CA LEU A 81 -11.91 -4.82 8.08
C LEU A 81 -12.27 -5.96 9.03
N SER A 82 -11.44 -7.00 9.08
CA SER A 82 -11.61 -8.14 9.97
C SER A 82 -11.46 -7.75 11.45
N THR A 83 -10.49 -6.89 11.77
CA THR A 83 -10.27 -6.36 13.11
C THR A 83 -11.34 -5.35 13.52
N ARG A 84 -11.98 -4.63 12.60
CA ARG A 84 -13.05 -3.64 12.90
C ARG A 84 -14.34 -4.23 13.50
N GLY A 85 -14.47 -5.56 13.61
CA GLY A 85 -15.42 -6.20 14.55
C GLY A 85 -15.08 -5.95 16.03
N SER A 86 -13.88 -5.43 16.30
CA SER A 86 -13.43 -4.84 17.56
C SER A 86 -13.19 -3.35 17.30
N PRO A 87 -13.67 -2.43 18.14
CA PRO A 87 -13.42 -1.01 17.91
C PRO A 87 -11.89 -0.78 17.86
N PRO A 88 -11.36 -0.15 16.79
CA PRO A 88 -9.99 0.31 16.84
C PRO A 88 -9.96 1.37 17.95
N ALA A 89 -9.12 1.14 18.97
CA ALA A 89 -8.72 2.19 19.87
C ALA A 89 -8.25 3.35 18.98
N SER A 90 -8.94 4.47 19.09
CA SER A 90 -8.72 5.69 18.34
C SER A 90 -7.25 6.12 18.47
N SER A 91 -6.39 5.68 17.57
CA SER A 91 -5.08 6.30 17.39
C SER A 91 -5.30 7.56 16.57
N GLY A 92 -5.75 8.61 17.28
CA GLY A 92 -5.51 9.96 16.82
C GLY A 92 -4.01 10.12 16.59
N LEU A 93 -3.62 10.34 15.34
CA LEU A 93 -2.31 10.87 15.00
C LEU A 93 -2.51 12.30 14.50
N PRO A 94 -2.32 13.34 15.33
CA PRO A 94 -2.08 14.67 14.84
C PRO A 94 -0.63 14.76 14.36
N GLY A 95 -0.44 14.68 13.04
CA GLY A 95 0.81 15.01 12.36
C GLY A 95 1.89 13.91 12.40
N GLN A 96 2.94 14.12 11.60
CA GLN A 96 4.10 13.24 11.36
C GLN A 96 3.78 12.11 10.34
N LEU A 97 4.39 11.92 9.17
CA LEU A 97 5.62 12.39 8.52
C LEU A 97 5.49 12.13 7.00
N TYR A 98 5.32 13.17 6.19
CA TYR A 98 5.88 13.19 4.84
C TYR A 98 6.56 14.54 4.58
N ALA A 99 7.47 14.91 5.47
CA ALA A 99 8.45 15.93 5.13
C ALA A 99 9.39 15.32 4.08
N GLN A 100 9.14 15.73 2.84
CA GLN A 100 10.05 15.72 1.72
C GLN A 100 11.45 16.19 2.17
N ASN A 101 12.30 15.25 2.58
CA ASN A 101 13.68 15.54 2.91
C ASN A 101 14.50 15.49 1.62
N GLN A 102 14.36 16.52 0.78
CA GLN A 102 15.42 16.90 -0.14
C GLN A 102 16.31 17.92 0.58
N PRO A 103 17.46 17.51 1.15
CA PRO A 103 18.46 18.48 1.58
C PRO A 103 19.06 19.14 0.33
N GLY A 104 18.51 20.30 -0.03
CA GLY A 104 19.27 21.34 -0.71
C GLY A 104 20.31 21.89 0.25
N THR A 105 21.36 21.12 0.54
CA THR A 105 22.54 21.62 1.23
C THR A 105 23.52 22.11 0.18
N GLN A 106 23.57 23.44 0.04
CA GLN A 106 24.74 24.15 -0.46
C GLN A 106 25.99 23.56 0.20
N TYR A 107 26.81 22.84 -0.56
CA TYR A 107 28.17 22.51 -0.12
C TYR A 107 29.04 23.74 -0.36
N SER A 108 29.09 24.59 0.66
CA SER A 108 30.17 25.54 0.89
C SER A 108 31.50 24.80 0.82
N ARG A 109 32.39 25.33 -0.02
CA ARG A 109 33.72 24.83 -0.32
C ARG A 109 34.57 24.75 0.96
N PRO A 110 35.28 23.65 1.25
CA PRO A 110 36.28 23.66 2.31
C PRO A 110 37.53 24.40 1.83
N ASN A 111 37.90 25.44 2.57
CA ASN A 111 39.17 26.15 2.49
C ASN A 111 40.28 25.25 3.07
N TRP A 112 41.32 24.95 2.30
CA TRP A 112 42.48 24.16 2.73
C TRP A 112 43.58 25.12 3.25
N PRO A 113 44.09 24.97 4.49
CA PRO A 113 45.00 25.95 5.07
C PRO A 113 46.49 25.66 4.81
N SER A 114 47.21 26.69 4.36
CA SER A 114 48.53 27.23 4.78
C SER A 114 49.33 27.74 3.59
#